data_AF-A0A7S3V6K5-F1
#
_entry.id   AF-A0A7S3V6K5-F1
#
_cell.length_a   1.000
_cell.length_b   1.000
_cell.length_c   1.000
_cell.angle_alpha   90.00
_cell.angle_beta   90.00
_cell.angle_gamma   90.00
#
_symmetry.space_group_name_H-M   'P 1'
#
loop_
_entity.id
_entity.type
_entity.pdbx_description
1 polymer ?
#
loop_
_entity_poly.entity_id
_entity_poly.type
_entity_poly.pdbx_seq_one_letter_code
_entity_poly.pdbx_strand_id
1 'polypeptide(L)'
;MKTISAILSVVLFAQANALAFSSGKSVSVNRRDAFAGVAAVTAGLLSSTPAMAKSAGAEAFVGTFTDPINHPGGKRTIILTGEKIGDYQLAEVQGGGGRGEPANYVLPAAVIGDRTIVIDFSPKGGPRDFVGVLDNGDIKFLRDGNRWPRQQIN
;
A
#
# COMPACT_ATOMS: atom_id res chain seq x y z
N MET A 1 12.99 -52.22 13.49
CA MET A 1 14.22 -51.91 14.26
C MET A 1 15.34 -51.63 13.28
N LYS A 2 15.83 -50.40 13.24
CA LYS A 2 17.09 -49.96 12.60
C LYS A 2 17.38 -48.53 13.10
N THR A 3 18.65 -48.27 13.29
CA THR A 3 19.29 -47.42 14.31
C THR A 3 19.22 -45.92 14.05
N ILE A 4 19.09 -45.17 15.15
CA ILE A 4 19.25 -43.72 15.28
C ILE A 4 20.74 -43.38 15.18
N SER A 5 21.12 -42.35 14.43
CA SER A 5 22.43 -41.71 14.58
C SER A 5 22.30 -40.22 14.33
N ALA A 6 22.32 -39.45 15.42
CA ALA A 6 22.41 -38.00 15.41
C ALA A 6 23.89 -37.60 15.31
N ILE A 7 24.21 -36.65 14.42
CA ILE A 7 25.51 -35.97 14.44
C ILE A 7 25.25 -34.53 14.85
N LEU A 8 25.66 -34.25 16.08
CA LEU A 8 25.71 -32.96 16.74
C LEU A 8 27.00 -32.27 16.29
N SER A 9 26.90 -31.19 15.51
CA SER A 9 28.05 -30.31 15.24
C SER A 9 27.82 -28.98 15.92
N VAL A 10 28.46 -28.84 17.09
CA VAL A 10 28.67 -27.57 17.79
C VAL A 10 29.85 -26.87 17.13
N VAL A 11 29.63 -25.67 16.60
CA VAL A 11 30.71 -24.72 16.30
C VAL A 11 30.50 -23.50 17.19
N LEU A 12 31.50 -23.25 18.03
CA LEU A 12 31.60 -22.12 18.96
C LEU A 12 32.81 -21.27 18.55
N PHE A 13 32.76 -20.00 18.99
CA PHE A 13 33.73 -18.89 18.86
C PHE A 13 33.64 -18.08 17.55
N ALA A 14 33.70 -16.76 17.54
CA ALA A 14 33.62 -15.73 18.58
C ALA A 14 33.61 -14.35 17.89
N GLN A 15 33.27 -13.35 18.71
CA GLN A 15 33.74 -11.98 18.68
C GLN A 15 32.88 -10.93 17.99
N ALA A 16 32.66 -9.89 18.80
CA ALA A 16 31.75 -8.79 18.64
C ALA A 16 32.30 -7.74 17.69
N ASN A 17 31.43 -7.22 16.83
CA ASN A 17 31.54 -5.84 16.35
C ASN A 17 30.36 -5.06 16.92
N ALA A 18 30.57 -4.48 18.10
CA ALA A 18 29.77 -3.37 18.58
C ALA A 18 30.15 -2.13 17.77
N LEU A 19 29.45 -1.86 16.68
CA LEU A 19 29.32 -0.50 16.17
C LEU A 19 28.18 0.15 16.94
N ALA A 20 28.56 0.80 18.03
CA ALA A 20 27.72 1.76 18.72
C ALA A 20 27.25 2.82 17.71
N PHE A 21 26.03 2.69 17.20
CA PHE A 21 25.35 3.84 16.65
C PHE A 21 24.93 4.69 17.84
N SER A 22 25.77 5.69 18.10
CA SER A 22 25.51 6.80 18.99
C SER A 22 24.05 7.22 18.86
N SER A 23 23.39 7.34 20.00
CA SER A 23 22.14 8.06 20.16
C SER A 23 22.36 9.48 19.65
N GLY A 24 22.17 9.67 18.35
CA GLY A 24 21.92 10.96 17.78
C GLY A 24 20.64 11.43 18.46
N LYS A 25 20.77 12.39 19.37
CA LYS A 25 19.65 13.26 19.73
C LYS A 25 19.00 13.62 18.40
N SER A 26 17.81 13.09 18.13
CA SER A 26 16.94 13.73 17.18
C SER A 26 16.73 15.12 17.77
N VAL A 27 17.47 16.10 17.27
CA VAL A 27 17.12 17.49 17.47
C VAL A 27 15.71 17.55 16.93
N SER A 28 14.73 17.61 17.84
CA SER A 28 13.40 18.02 17.49
C SER A 28 13.61 19.40 16.89
N VAL A 29 13.67 19.49 15.57
CA VAL A 29 13.58 20.76 14.88
C VAL A 29 12.17 21.22 15.20
N ASN A 30 12.06 22.00 16.27
CA ASN A 30 10.93 22.87 16.43
C ASN A 30 10.88 23.65 15.12
N ARG A 31 9.73 23.65 14.45
CA ARG A 31 9.48 24.52 13.29
C ARG A 31 9.59 26.02 13.64
N ARG A 32 10.05 26.34 14.86
CA ARG A 32 10.35 27.66 15.41
C ARG A 32 11.75 28.17 15.05
N ASP A 33 12.63 27.32 14.51
CA ASP A 33 13.95 27.77 14.01
C ASP A 33 13.91 28.19 12.52
N ALA A 34 12.71 28.27 11.94
CA ALA A 34 12.51 28.85 10.62
C ALA A 34 12.45 30.39 10.74
N PHE A 35 13.55 31.03 10.35
CA PHE A 35 13.65 32.45 9.96
C PHE A 35 13.66 33.50 11.08
N ALA A 36 14.73 33.53 11.86
CA ALA A 36 15.20 34.76 12.49
C ALA A 36 15.96 35.62 11.45
N GLY A 37 15.24 36.48 10.73
CA GLY A 37 15.79 37.51 9.87
C GLY A 37 14.84 38.71 9.87
N VAL A 38 15.11 39.68 10.74
CA VAL A 38 14.29 40.89 10.92
C VAL A 38 14.58 41.90 9.81
N ALA A 39 13.56 42.26 9.03
CA ALA A 39 13.46 43.53 8.31
C ALA A 39 11.97 43.87 8.09
N ALA A 40 11.67 45.16 8.06
CA ALA A 40 10.42 45.77 8.52
C ALA A 40 9.22 45.75 7.55
N VAL A 41 8.03 45.96 8.16
CA VAL A 41 6.75 46.52 7.65
C VAL A 41 6.04 45.87 6.46
N THR A 42 4.86 45.26 6.70
CA THR A 42 3.51 45.74 6.33
C THR A 42 2.47 44.61 6.44
N ALA A 43 1.20 45.01 6.53
CA ALA A 43 0.00 44.25 6.84
C ALA A 43 -0.13 42.82 6.27
N GLY A 44 -0.67 41.92 7.10
CA GLY A 44 -1.26 40.66 6.66
C GLY A 44 -1.06 39.54 7.68
N LEU A 45 -1.88 39.50 8.74
CA LEU A 45 -2.12 38.24 9.44
C LEU A 45 -2.84 37.30 8.47
N LEU A 46 -2.07 36.58 7.67
CA LEU A 46 -2.55 35.43 6.92
C LEU A 46 -2.74 34.31 7.94
N SER A 47 -3.98 34.16 8.41
CA SER A 47 -4.43 32.97 9.12
C SER A 47 -4.17 31.76 8.23
N SER A 48 -3.07 31.07 8.46
CA SER A 48 -2.79 29.78 7.85
C SER A 48 -3.74 28.76 8.47
N THR A 49 -4.94 28.63 7.87
CA THR A 49 -5.78 27.48 8.16
C THR A 49 -5.00 26.25 7.71
N PRO A 50 -4.76 25.26 8.58
CA PRO A 50 -4.25 23.99 8.12
C PRO A 50 -5.29 23.45 7.15
N ALA A 51 -4.90 23.25 5.89
CA ALA A 51 -5.69 22.46 4.96
C ALA A 51 -5.83 21.08 5.60
N MET A 52 -7.03 20.80 6.11
CA MET A 52 -7.37 19.52 6.68
C MET A 52 -7.17 18.51 5.55
N ALA A 53 -6.09 17.73 5.62
CA ALA A 53 -5.84 16.66 4.67
C ALA A 53 -7.11 15.80 4.70
N LYS A 54 -7.82 15.76 3.57
CA LYS A 54 -8.96 14.87 3.40
C LYS A 54 -8.41 13.48 3.75
N SER A 55 -8.91 12.89 4.83
CA SER A 55 -8.65 11.48 5.12
C SER A 55 -9.06 10.76 3.84
N ALA A 56 -8.10 10.23 3.10
CA ALA A 56 -8.40 9.41 1.96
C ALA A 56 -9.17 8.24 2.57
N GLY A 57 -10.44 8.03 2.23
CA GLY A 57 -11.17 6.86 2.69
C GLY A 57 -10.94 5.73 1.69
N ALA A 58 -11.95 4.89 1.51
CA ALA A 58 -11.92 3.87 0.48
C ALA A 58 -11.73 4.45 -0.94
N GLU A 59 -12.03 5.74 -1.12
CA GLU A 59 -11.83 6.47 -2.38
C GLU A 59 -10.36 6.49 -2.81
N ALA A 60 -9.42 6.26 -1.88
CA ALA A 60 -8.00 6.12 -2.18
C ALA A 60 -7.73 4.99 -3.19
N PHE A 61 -8.59 3.96 -3.24
CA PHE A 61 -8.46 2.83 -4.16
C PHE A 61 -9.12 3.06 -5.51
N VAL A 62 -9.99 4.05 -5.66
CA VAL A 62 -10.70 4.30 -6.92
C VAL A 62 -9.71 4.70 -7.99
N GLY A 63 -9.75 4.03 -9.15
CA GLY A 63 -8.88 4.32 -10.28
C GLY A 63 -8.56 3.10 -11.12
N THR A 64 -7.75 3.31 -12.15
CA THR A 64 -7.30 2.27 -13.08
C THR A 64 -5.89 1.84 -12.74
N PHE A 65 -5.66 0.54 -12.70
CA PHE A 65 -4.39 -0.11 -12.41
C PHE A 65 -4.07 -1.14 -13.49
N THR A 66 -2.82 -1.59 -13.52
CA THR A 66 -2.37 -2.68 -14.40
C THR A 66 -1.78 -3.81 -13.57
N ASP A 67 -1.66 -5.01 -14.15
CA ASP A 67 -0.89 -6.13 -13.57
C ASP A 67 0.20 -6.50 -14.57
N PRO A 68 1.34 -5.80 -14.55
CA PRO A 68 2.36 -5.96 -15.60
C PRO A 68 3.01 -7.33 -15.59
N ILE A 69 3.01 -8.03 -14.45
CA ILE A 69 3.71 -9.31 -14.29
C ILE A 69 2.82 -10.46 -14.76
N ASN A 70 1.62 -10.59 -14.18
CA ASN A 70 0.79 -11.77 -14.44
C ASN A 70 -0.11 -11.58 -15.66
N HIS A 71 -0.48 -10.34 -15.98
CA HIS A 71 -1.42 -10.05 -17.05
C HIS A 71 -1.04 -8.79 -17.85
N PRO A 72 0.10 -8.86 -18.58
CA PRO A 72 0.57 -7.75 -19.42
C PRO A 72 -0.53 -7.23 -20.35
N GLY A 73 -0.66 -5.90 -20.42
CA GLY A 73 -1.64 -5.21 -21.26
C GLY A 73 -3.05 -5.08 -20.68
N GLY A 74 -3.37 -5.83 -19.62
CA GLY A 74 -4.70 -5.78 -19.01
C GLY A 74 -4.87 -4.57 -18.08
N LYS A 75 -6.12 -4.14 -17.92
CA LYS A 75 -6.49 -3.06 -16.99
C LYS A 75 -7.37 -3.59 -15.87
N ARG A 76 -7.38 -2.88 -14.73
CA ARG A 76 -8.18 -3.14 -13.54
C ARG A 76 -8.70 -1.82 -13.01
N THR A 77 -9.99 -1.55 -13.16
CA THR A 77 -10.62 -0.33 -12.68
C THR A 77 -11.39 -0.65 -11.40
N ILE A 78 -11.00 -0.03 -10.31
CA ILE A 78 -11.66 -0.18 -9.00
C ILE A 78 -12.72 0.91 -8.86
N ILE A 79 -13.94 0.48 -8.55
CA ILE A 79 -15.11 1.35 -8.38
C ILE A 79 -15.77 1.00 -7.05
N LEU A 80 -16.15 2.01 -6.25
CA LEU A 80 -16.92 1.79 -5.04
C LEU A 80 -18.41 1.64 -5.39
N THR A 81 -19.11 0.69 -4.79
CA THR A 81 -20.54 0.48 -5.04
C THR A 81 -21.43 1.43 -4.22
N GLY A 82 -20.85 2.17 -3.27
CA GLY A 82 -21.56 3.04 -2.33
C GLY A 82 -22.16 2.30 -1.12
N GLU A 83 -22.13 0.97 -1.13
CA GLU A 83 -22.63 0.14 -0.03
C GLU A 83 -21.53 -0.10 1.03
N LYS A 84 -21.93 -0.11 2.31
CA LYS A 84 -21.04 -0.43 3.44
C LYS A 84 -21.64 -1.53 4.30
N ILE A 85 -20.79 -2.44 4.77
CA ILE A 85 -21.13 -3.46 5.75
C ILE A 85 -20.15 -3.29 6.92
N GLY A 86 -20.60 -2.72 8.03
CA GLY A 86 -19.68 -2.34 9.12
C GLY A 86 -18.57 -1.40 8.62
N ASP A 87 -17.31 -1.78 8.84
CA ASP A 87 -16.13 -1.01 8.41
C ASP A 87 -15.71 -1.27 6.94
N TYR A 88 -16.38 -2.20 6.27
CA TYR A 88 -16.08 -2.59 4.89
C TYR A 88 -16.85 -1.71 3.90
N GLN A 89 -16.13 -0.98 3.06
CA GLN A 89 -16.70 -0.35 1.88
C GLN A 89 -16.69 -1.35 0.72
N LEU A 90 -17.85 -1.68 0.16
CA LEU A 90 -17.94 -2.57 -0.99
C LEU A 90 -17.45 -1.87 -2.26
N ALA A 91 -16.78 -2.66 -3.11
CA ALA A 91 -16.18 -2.24 -4.35
C ALA A 91 -16.24 -3.35 -5.40
N GLU A 92 -15.97 -2.99 -6.64
CA GLU A 92 -15.83 -3.91 -7.76
C GLU A 92 -14.55 -3.60 -8.53
N VAL A 93 -13.91 -4.64 -9.07
CA VAL A 93 -12.79 -4.52 -9.98
C VAL A 93 -13.24 -4.93 -11.38
N GLN A 94 -13.42 -3.94 -12.24
CA GLN A 94 -13.68 -4.16 -13.66
C GLN A 94 -12.33 -4.40 -14.36
N GLY A 95 -12.09 -5.60 -14.87
CA GLY A 95 -10.83 -5.95 -15.49
C GLY A 95 -10.97 -6.61 -16.85
N GLY A 96 -9.86 -6.77 -17.55
CA GLY A 96 -9.84 -7.44 -18.85
C GLY A 96 -8.72 -6.97 -19.78
N GLY A 97 -8.68 -7.57 -20.97
CA GLY A 97 -7.78 -7.19 -22.06
C GLY A 97 -6.31 -7.59 -21.88
N GLY A 98 -5.97 -8.26 -20.76
CA GLY A 98 -4.64 -8.78 -20.53
C GLY A 98 -4.36 -10.07 -21.30
N ARG A 99 -3.08 -10.36 -21.54
CA ARG A 99 -2.67 -11.64 -22.13
C ARG A 99 -3.19 -12.81 -21.29
N GLY A 100 -3.92 -13.73 -21.93
CA GLY A 100 -4.49 -14.91 -21.26
C GLY A 100 -5.71 -14.59 -20.38
N GLU A 101 -6.30 -13.41 -20.52
CA GLU A 101 -7.52 -13.01 -19.80
C GLU A 101 -8.71 -12.84 -20.75
N PRO A 102 -9.95 -13.01 -20.26
CA PRO A 102 -11.12 -12.61 -21.02
C PRO A 102 -11.13 -11.10 -21.31
N ALA A 103 -11.88 -10.70 -22.34
CA ALA A 103 -11.98 -9.31 -22.77
C ALA A 103 -12.47 -8.38 -21.64
N ASN A 104 -13.43 -8.85 -20.83
CA ASN A 104 -13.96 -8.14 -19.67
C ASN A 104 -14.35 -9.14 -18.56
N TYR A 105 -14.25 -8.71 -17.31
CA TYR A 105 -14.73 -9.40 -16.13
C TYR A 105 -14.97 -8.41 -14.98
N VAL A 106 -15.73 -8.84 -13.97
CA VAL A 106 -15.95 -8.08 -12.73
C VAL A 106 -15.60 -8.97 -11.55
N LEU A 107 -14.79 -8.46 -10.63
CA LEU A 107 -14.44 -9.12 -9.38
C LEU A 107 -15.04 -8.36 -8.19
N PRO A 108 -15.69 -9.05 -7.25
CA PRO A 108 -16.07 -8.45 -5.97
C PRO A 108 -14.84 -7.99 -5.19
N ALA A 109 -14.95 -6.86 -4.49
CA ALA A 109 -13.92 -6.39 -3.59
C ALA A 109 -14.52 -5.67 -2.37
N ALA A 110 -13.72 -5.58 -1.31
CA ALA A 110 -14.04 -4.80 -0.13
C ALA A 110 -12.80 -4.02 0.31
N VAL A 111 -13.00 -2.74 0.61
CA VAL A 111 -11.96 -1.84 1.12
C VAL A 111 -12.17 -1.62 2.61
N ILE A 112 -11.08 -1.68 3.37
CA ILE A 112 -11.06 -1.50 4.82
C ILE A 112 -10.24 -0.24 5.09
N GLY A 113 -10.94 0.83 5.51
CA GLY A 113 -10.33 2.14 5.71
C GLY A 113 -9.73 2.71 4.42
N ASP A 114 -8.48 3.11 4.48
CA ASP A 114 -7.74 3.80 3.41
C ASP A 114 -6.53 3.02 2.89
N ARG A 115 -6.25 1.87 3.52
CA ARG A 115 -4.98 1.16 3.36
C ARG A 115 -5.11 -0.22 2.78
N THR A 116 -6.24 -0.91 2.96
CA THR A 116 -6.37 -2.32 2.61
C THR A 116 -7.55 -2.57 1.69
N ILE A 117 -7.34 -3.41 0.67
CA ILE A 117 -8.40 -3.96 -0.19
C ILE A 117 -8.31 -5.48 -0.20
N VAL A 118 -9.46 -6.16 -0.21
CA VAL A 118 -9.59 -7.60 -0.43
C VAL A 118 -10.34 -7.80 -1.73
N ILE A 119 -9.78 -8.59 -2.64
CA ILE A 119 -10.37 -8.89 -3.96
C ILE A 119 -10.67 -10.38 -4.04
N ASP A 120 -11.87 -10.71 -4.47
CA ASP A 120 -12.30 -12.08 -4.73
C ASP A 120 -12.05 -12.46 -6.20
N PHE A 121 -11.02 -13.28 -6.44
CA PHE A 121 -10.69 -13.81 -7.76
C PHE A 121 -11.41 -15.14 -8.08
N SER A 122 -12.26 -15.67 -7.21
CA SER A 122 -12.97 -16.93 -7.44
C SER A 122 -13.88 -16.95 -8.67
N PRO A 123 -14.47 -15.82 -9.16
CA PRO A 123 -15.14 -15.78 -10.46
C PRO A 123 -14.24 -16.16 -11.64
N LYS A 124 -12.91 -16.07 -11.46
CA LYS A 124 -11.88 -16.47 -12.43
C LYS A 124 -11.12 -17.74 -12.02
N GLY A 125 -11.59 -18.46 -10.99
CA GLY A 125 -10.93 -19.64 -10.45
C GLY A 125 -9.75 -19.36 -9.50
N GLY A 126 -9.57 -18.10 -9.07
CA GLY A 126 -8.54 -17.69 -8.12
C GLY A 126 -8.99 -17.72 -6.64
N PRO A 127 -8.13 -17.23 -5.73
CA PRO A 127 -8.44 -17.12 -4.30
C PRO A 127 -9.48 -16.04 -4.01
N ARG A 128 -10.27 -16.24 -2.94
CA ARG A 128 -11.33 -15.29 -2.51
C ARG A 128 -10.82 -14.12 -1.67
N ASP A 129 -9.66 -14.30 -1.06
CA ASP A 129 -9.10 -13.48 0.01
C ASP A 129 -7.76 -12.88 -0.43
N PHE A 130 -7.74 -12.24 -1.60
CA PHE A 130 -6.51 -11.68 -2.15
C PHE A 130 -6.29 -10.26 -1.63
N VAL A 131 -5.49 -10.15 -0.57
CA VAL A 131 -5.28 -8.92 0.19
C VAL A 131 -4.20 -8.04 -0.47
N GLY A 132 -4.59 -6.83 -0.83
CA GLY A 132 -3.73 -5.75 -1.30
C GLY A 132 -3.65 -4.60 -0.30
N VAL A 133 -2.48 -3.95 -0.24
CA VAL A 133 -2.29 -2.70 0.50
C VAL A 133 -1.97 -1.58 -0.47
N LEU A 134 -2.59 -0.41 -0.27
CA LEU A 134 -2.23 0.78 -1.03
C LEU A 134 -0.81 1.18 -0.66
N ASP A 135 0.08 1.44 -1.60
CA ASP A 135 1.47 1.81 -1.35
C ASP A 135 1.96 2.81 -2.40
N ASN A 136 2.09 4.08 -1.99
CA ASN A 136 2.42 5.21 -2.87
C ASN A 136 1.50 5.33 -4.11
N GLY A 137 0.21 5.03 -3.93
CA GLY A 137 -0.80 5.10 -4.98
C GLY A 137 -1.02 3.79 -5.76
N ASP A 138 -0.10 2.84 -5.65
CA ASP A 138 -0.20 1.50 -6.22
C ASP A 138 -0.87 0.53 -5.25
N ILE A 139 -1.22 -0.67 -5.71
CA ILE A 139 -1.67 -1.76 -4.83
C ILE A 139 -0.59 -2.83 -4.80
N LYS A 140 -0.08 -3.14 -3.61
CA LYS A 140 0.86 -4.24 -3.39
C LYS A 140 0.14 -5.41 -2.73
N PHE A 141 0.18 -6.58 -3.33
CA PHE A 141 -0.42 -7.78 -2.77
C PHE A 141 0.51 -8.47 -1.78
N LEU A 142 -0.04 -8.82 -0.61
CA LEU A 142 0.74 -9.36 0.49
C LEU A 142 1.16 -10.82 0.28
N ARG A 143 0.36 -11.56 -0.51
CA ARG A 143 0.56 -13.01 -0.73
C ARG A 143 1.75 -13.32 -1.62
N ASP A 144 1.91 -12.57 -2.71
CA ASP A 144 2.88 -12.85 -3.77
C ASP A 144 3.83 -11.67 -4.05
N GLY A 145 3.60 -10.52 -3.42
CA GLY A 145 4.37 -9.31 -3.67
C GLY A 145 4.06 -8.64 -5.02
N ASN A 146 3.06 -9.10 -5.77
CA ASN A 146 2.68 -8.49 -7.03
C ASN A 146 2.26 -7.03 -6.79
N ARG A 147 2.61 -6.16 -7.73
CA ARG A 147 2.31 -4.73 -7.65
C ARG A 147 1.46 -4.34 -8.84
N TRP A 148 0.34 -3.70 -8.53
CA TRP A 148 -0.53 -3.09 -9.52
C TRP A 148 -0.32 -1.58 -9.53
N PRO A 149 0.47 -1.05 -10.49
CA PRO A 149 0.72 0.37 -10.56
C PRO A 149 -0.49 1.12 -11.07
N ARG A 150 -0.77 2.25 -10.42
CA ARG A 150 -1.84 3.14 -10.86
C ARG A 150 -1.50 3.77 -12.20
N GLN A 151 -2.47 3.80 -13.09
CA GLN A 151 -2.37 4.52 -14.36
C GLN A 151 -2.72 5.99 -14.12
N GLN A 152 -1.88 6.89 -14.62
CA GLN A 152 -2.23 8.30 -14.67
C GLN A 152 -3.41 8.49 -15.63
N ILE A 153 -4.41 9.26 -15.21
CA ILE A 153 -5.46 9.74 -16.11
C ILE A 153 -4.80 10.88 -16.90
N ASN A 154 -4.55 10.63 -18.19
CA ASN A 154 -4.15 11.68 -19.12
C ASN A 154 -5.34 12.57 -19.47
#